data_AF-A0A2Z4INC9-F1
#
_entry.id   AF-A0A2Z4INC9-F1
#
_cell.length_a   1.000
_cell.length_b   1.000
_cell.length_c   1.000
_cell.angle_alpha   90.00
_cell.angle_beta   90.00
_cell.angle_gamma   90.00
#
_symmetry.space_group_name_H-M   'P 1'
#
loop_
_entity.id
_entity.type
_entity.pdbx_description
1 polymer ?
#
loop_
_entity_poly.entity_id
_entity_poly.type
_entity_poly.pdbx_seq_one_letter_code
_entity_poly.pdbx_strand_id
1 'polypeptide(L)'
;MNWKEMKEFCEKLNENQLSKNVVLWREDEAITDIHPMQLEEDHYREHDSIYCMPESEAREIVKGEPEYPNGLSDMKKVYEKGHPILWEKF
;
A
#
# COMPACT_ATOMS: atom_id res chain seq x y z
N MET A 1 -2.21 8.25 -11.78
CA MET A 1 -3.45 7.52 -12.06
C MET A 1 -4.12 7.17 -10.74
N ASN A 2 -5.31 7.67 -10.46
CA ASN A 2 -6.15 7.21 -9.35
C ASN A 2 -7.08 6.07 -9.81
N TRP A 3 -7.82 5.47 -8.88
CA TRP A 3 -8.73 4.35 -9.18
C TRP A 3 -9.84 4.67 -10.18
N LYS A 4 -10.30 5.94 -10.24
CA LYS A 4 -11.28 6.37 -11.24
C LYS A 4 -10.66 6.39 -12.64
N GLU A 5 -9.47 6.98 -12.78
CA GLU A 5 -8.72 7.01 -14.05
C GLU A 5 -8.38 5.58 -14.53
N MET A 6 -8.00 4.69 -13.61
CA MET A 6 -7.73 3.28 -13.92
C MET A 6 -8.98 2.56 -14.41
N LYS A 7 -10.12 2.76 -13.73
CA LYS A 7 -11.41 2.20 -14.16
C LYS A 7 -11.77 2.67 -15.57
N GLU A 8 -11.72 3.98 -15.82
CA GLU A 8 -12.05 4.56 -17.13
C GLU A 8 -11.11 4.08 -18.24
N PHE A 9 -9.84 3.79 -17.93
CA PHE A 9 -8.90 3.17 -18.86
C PHE A 9 -9.31 1.72 -19.16
N CYS A 10 -9.56 0.90 -18.13
CA CYS A 10 -9.93 -0.50 -18.29
C CYS A 10 -11.24 -0.67 -19.07
N GLU A 11 -12.24 0.19 -18.86
CA GLU A 11 -13.53 0.15 -19.56
C GLU A 11 -13.41 0.43 -21.07
N LYS A 12 -12.30 0.99 -21.54
CA LYS A 12 -12.02 1.24 -22.97
C LYS A 12 -11.34 0.05 -23.66
N LEU A 13 -10.87 -0.94 -22.90
CA LEU A 13 -10.19 -2.11 -23.42
C LEU A 13 -11.20 -3.14 -23.92
N ASN A 14 -10.86 -3.89 -24.96
CA ASN A 14 -11.66 -5.03 -25.41
C ASN A 14 -11.37 -6.30 -24.57
N GLU A 15 -12.21 -7.33 -24.70
CA GLU A 15 -12.09 -8.61 -23.97
C GLU A 15 -10.71 -9.29 -24.10
N ASN A 16 -10.09 -9.20 -25.30
CA ASN A 16 -8.75 -9.76 -25.51
C ASN A 16 -7.70 -8.97 -24.71
N GLN A 17 -7.84 -7.66 -24.59
CA GLN A 17 -6.95 -6.84 -23.77
C GLN A 17 -7.18 -7.03 -22.28
N LEU A 18 -8.44 -7.18 -21.84
CA LEU A 18 -8.80 -7.41 -20.43
C LEU A 18 -8.32 -8.76 -19.89
N SER A 19 -8.14 -9.75 -20.76
CA SER A 19 -7.63 -11.08 -20.39
C SER A 19 -6.10 -11.18 -20.34
N LYS A 20 -5.37 -10.10 -20.62
CA LYS A 20 -3.91 -10.06 -20.50
C LYS A 20 -3.48 -9.81 -19.07
N ASN A 21 -2.31 -10.35 -18.71
CA ASN A 21 -1.68 -10.06 -17.42
C ASN A 21 -1.30 -8.59 -17.34
N VAL A 22 -1.54 -7.99 -16.18
CA VAL A 22 -1.09 -6.63 -15.85
C VAL A 22 0.35 -6.71 -15.36
N VAL A 23 1.20 -5.81 -15.86
CA VAL A 23 2.59 -5.68 -15.42
C VAL A 23 2.77 -4.26 -14.90
N LEU A 24 3.29 -4.12 -13.68
CA LEU A 24 3.73 -2.82 -13.16
C LEU A 24 5.25 -2.72 -13.35
N TRP A 25 5.65 -1.72 -14.12
CA TRP A 25 7.05 -1.51 -14.48
C TRP A 25 7.70 -0.51 -13.52
N ARG A 26 8.76 -0.94 -12.83
CA ARG A 26 9.66 -0.09 -12.05
C ARG A 26 10.99 0.06 -12.80
N GLU A 27 11.85 0.99 -12.39
CA GLU A 27 13.08 1.30 -13.13
C GLU A 27 13.99 0.07 -13.32
N ASP A 28 13.97 -0.84 -12.36
CA ASP A 28 14.84 -2.01 -12.23
C ASP A 28 14.11 -3.37 -12.33
N GLU A 29 12.79 -3.39 -12.22
CA GLU A 29 12.02 -4.65 -12.17
C GLU A 29 10.62 -4.55 -12.80
N ALA A 30 10.14 -5.69 -13.29
CA ALA A 30 8.78 -5.87 -13.80
C ALA A 30 7.99 -6.73 -12.81
N ILE A 31 6.98 -6.14 -12.18
CA ILE A 31 6.12 -6.83 -11.22
C ILE A 31 4.95 -7.45 -12.00
N THR A 32 4.85 -8.78 -11.97
CA THR A 32 3.84 -9.53 -12.74
C THR A 32 2.77 -10.19 -11.88
N ASP A 33 2.96 -10.30 -10.56
CA ASP A 33 1.98 -10.86 -9.63
C ASP A 33 1.42 -9.77 -8.71
N ILE A 34 0.39 -9.08 -9.21
CA ILE A 34 -0.22 -7.92 -8.58
C ILE A 34 -1.67 -8.21 -8.26
N HIS A 35 -2.07 -7.92 -7.02
CA HIS A 35 -3.44 -8.10 -6.56
C HIS A 35 -4.03 -6.78 -6.07
N PRO A 36 -5.21 -6.38 -6.58
CA PRO A 36 -5.96 -5.29 -5.97
C PRO A 36 -6.56 -5.77 -4.64
N MET A 37 -6.33 -5.01 -3.57
CA MET A 37 -6.92 -5.28 -2.27
C MET A 37 -7.17 -3.98 -1.49
N GLN A 38 -7.72 -4.10 -0.28
CA GLN A 38 -7.85 -3.00 0.67
C GLN A 38 -7.01 -3.29 1.90
N LEU A 39 -6.48 -2.24 2.53
CA LEU A 39 -5.75 -2.38 3.78
C LEU A 39 -6.68 -2.88 4.90
N GLU A 40 -6.23 -3.89 5.64
CA GLU A 40 -6.97 -4.47 6.77
C GLU A 40 -6.86 -3.63 8.05
N GLU A 41 -5.83 -2.78 8.13
CA GLU A 41 -5.49 -1.94 9.28
C GLU A 41 -5.05 -0.55 8.80
N ASP A 42 -5.08 0.43 9.71
CA ASP A 42 -4.38 1.68 9.50
C ASP A 42 -2.88 1.39 9.30
N HIS A 43 -2.21 2.19 8.47
CA HIS A 43 -0.77 2.04 8.25
C HIS A 43 -0.01 3.30 8.69
N TYR A 44 1.13 3.06 9.32
CA TYR A 44 1.97 4.07 9.94
C TYR A 44 3.38 4.01 9.37
N ARG A 45 4.13 5.10 9.56
CA ARG A 45 5.57 5.14 9.32
C ARG A 45 6.26 6.08 10.30
N GLU A 46 7.53 5.83 10.53
CA GLU A 46 8.42 6.80 11.16
C GLU A 46 8.59 8.04 10.26
N HIS A 47 8.87 9.20 10.85
CA HIS A 47 8.91 10.48 10.13
C HIS A 47 9.84 10.49 8.91
N ASP A 48 11.01 9.83 9.04
CA ASP A 48 12.06 9.79 8.00
C ASP A 48 12.09 8.47 7.21
N SER A 49 11.14 7.55 7.47
CA SER A 49 11.08 6.26 6.79
C SER A 49 10.28 6.34 5.49
N ILE A 50 10.75 5.61 4.47
CA ILE A 50 10.00 5.35 3.24
C ILE A 50 9.10 4.12 3.35
N TYR A 51 9.30 3.29 4.38
CA TYR A 51 8.53 2.09 4.63
C TYR A 51 7.30 2.42 5.48
N CYS A 52 6.19 1.74 5.19
CA CYS A 52 4.98 1.79 6.00
C CYS A 52 4.66 0.40 6.54
N MET A 53 4.03 0.36 7.71
CA MET A 53 3.73 -0.86 8.45
C MET A 53 2.29 -0.81 8.96
N PRO A 54 1.63 -1.97 9.14
CA PRO A 54 0.29 -2.04 9.74
C PRO A 54 0.31 -1.55 11.19
N GLU A 55 -0.84 -1.09 11.67
CA GLU A 55 -1.03 -0.59 13.03
C GLU A 55 -0.57 -1.59 14.10
N SER A 56 -0.86 -2.88 13.94
CA SER A 56 -0.43 -3.93 14.84
C SER A 56 1.09 -3.99 15.01
N GLU A 57 1.85 -3.87 13.94
CA GLU A 57 3.32 -3.83 13.97
C GLU A 57 3.83 -2.52 14.57
N ALA A 58 3.27 -1.38 14.14
CA ALA A 58 3.60 -0.07 14.69
C ALA A 58 3.41 -0.01 16.21
N ARG A 59 2.32 -0.61 16.72
CA ARG A 59 2.04 -0.68 18.16
C ARG A 59 3.07 -1.49 18.93
N GLU A 60 3.60 -2.57 18.36
CA GLU A 60 4.65 -3.36 19.00
C GLU A 60 6.00 -2.63 18.97
N ILE A 61 6.31 -1.88 17.91
CA ILE A 61 7.54 -1.08 17.82
C ILE A 61 7.59 0.02 18.88
N VAL A 62 6.50 0.76 19.08
CA VAL A 62 6.50 1.90 20.02
C VAL A 62 6.34 1.48 21.49
N LYS A 63 6.22 0.18 21.78
CA LYS A 63 5.77 -0.33 23.07
C LYS A 63 6.85 -0.28 24.13
N GLY A 64 6.83 0.78 24.93
CA GLY A 64 7.78 0.96 26.03
C GLY A 64 9.16 1.45 25.58
N GLU A 65 9.27 1.87 24.31
CA GLU A 65 10.48 2.43 23.74
C GLU A 65 10.60 3.92 24.10
N PRO A 66 11.73 4.37 24.69
CA PRO A 66 11.95 5.76 25.07
C PRO A 66 11.87 6.77 23.92
N GLU A 67 12.19 6.34 22.69
CA GLU A 67 12.14 7.15 21.48
C GLU A 67 10.70 7.53 21.07
N TYR A 68 9.70 6.81 21.59
CA TYR A 68 8.29 7.00 21.31
C TYR A 68 7.49 7.29 22.59
N PRO A 69 7.75 8.42 23.29
CA PRO A 69 7.13 8.74 24.58
C PRO A 69 5.60 8.88 24.53
N ASN A 70 5.02 9.15 23.36
CA ASN A 70 3.58 9.21 23.12
C ASN A 70 3.07 7.98 22.34
N GLY A 71 3.89 6.94 22.20
CA GLY A 71 3.56 5.71 21.51
C GLY A 71 3.24 5.94 20.03
N LEU A 72 2.12 5.39 19.58
CA LEU A 72 1.71 5.45 18.16
C LEU A 72 1.50 6.88 17.65
N SER A 73 1.24 7.85 18.55
CA SER A 73 1.09 9.27 18.19
C SER A 73 2.39 9.93 17.73
N ASP A 74 3.56 9.32 18.03
CA ASP A 74 4.86 9.78 17.52
C ASP A 74 5.15 9.23 16.10
N MET A 75 4.31 8.32 15.59
CA MET A 75 4.37 7.84 14.21
C MET A 75 3.37 8.59 13.32
N LYS A 76 3.71 8.71 12.04
CA LYS A 76 2.84 9.31 11.04
C LYS A 76 1.90 8.26 10.47
N LYS A 77 0.59 8.41 10.70
CA LYS A 77 -0.44 7.66 9.96
C LYS A 77 -0.41 8.08 8.48
N VAL A 78 -0.29 7.11 7.58
CA VAL A 78 -0.14 7.33 6.13
C VAL A 78 -1.38 6.90 5.37
N TYR A 79 -1.94 5.75 5.73
CA TYR A 79 -3.14 5.19 5.11
C TYR A 79 -4.12 4.73 6.17
N GLU A 80 -5.40 4.78 5.82
CA GLU A 80 -6.48 4.30 6.66
C GLU A 80 -6.83 2.86 6.30
N LYS A 81 -7.37 2.12 7.26
CA LYS A 81 -8.07 0.86 6.98
C LYS A 81 -9.08 1.05 5.84
N GLY A 82 -9.11 0.10 4.90
CA GLY A 82 -9.96 0.16 3.71
C GLY A 82 -9.34 0.92 2.54
N HIS A 83 -8.17 1.55 2.71
CA HIS A 83 -7.49 2.22 1.61
C HIS A 83 -7.17 1.22 0.49
N PRO A 84 -7.53 1.52 -0.77
CA PRO A 84 -7.31 0.61 -1.88
C PRO A 84 -5.85 0.62 -2.33
N ILE A 85 -5.26 -0.56 -2.46
CA ILE A 85 -3.85 -0.76 -2.85
C ILE A 85 -3.71 -1.81 -3.96
N LEU A 86 -2.58 -1.75 -4.65
CA LEU A 86 -2.07 -2.84 -5.48
C LEU A 86 -0.94 -3.50 -4.69
N TRP A 87 -1.13 -4.76 -4.33
CA TRP A 87 -0.15 -5.52 -3.55
C TRP A 87 0.61 -6.48 -4.46
N GLU A 88 1.93 -6.44 -4.37
CA GLU A 88 2.81 -7.45 -4.96
C GLU A 88 2.97 -8.61 -3.99
N LYS A 89 2.77 -9.82 -4.49
CA LYS A 89 3.02 -11.04 -3.72
C LYS A 89 4.44 -11.54 -4.01
N PHE A 90 5.33 -11.43 -3.02
CA PHE A 90 6.66 -12.02 -3.03
C PHE A 90 6.65 -13.51 -2.63
#